data_AF-A0A1H7Z6V7-F1
#
_entry.id   AF-A0A1H7Z6V7-F1
#
_cell.length_a   1.000
_cell.length_b   1.000
_cell.length_c   1.000
_cell.angle_alpha   90.00
_cell.angle_beta   90.00
_cell.angle_gamma   90.00
#
_symmetry.space_group_name_H-M   'P 1'
#
loop_
_entity.id
_entity.type
_entity.pdbx_description
1 polymer ?
#
loop_
_entity_poly.entity_id
_entity_poly.type
_entity_poly.pdbx_seq_one_letter_code
_entity_poly.pdbx_strand_id
1 'polypeptide(L)'
;MNIDVPDDIRANLITCRNLVSAGKHTADVREALAASLEALPMIEVPMTRSLLEIWLPEALAAYDSHNDMEATTILNFLHNLPLTESQVQVWNHSYFLTVELPEFLGSFEIEHAPTEELFNTLGFVAAGCRLHCQQ
;
A
#
# COMPACT_ATOMS: atom_id res chain seq x y z
N MET A 1 -1.52 -24.53 8.43
CA MET A 1 -1.27 -23.96 7.10
C MET A 1 -0.56 -22.64 7.32
N ASN A 2 0.69 -22.53 6.87
CA ASN A 2 1.35 -21.22 6.80
C ASN A 2 0.66 -20.49 5.64
N ILE A 3 -0.29 -19.64 5.96
CA ILE A 3 -0.92 -18.75 4.99
C ILE A 3 0.15 -17.69 4.68
N ASP A 4 0.53 -17.55 3.42
CA ASP A 4 1.51 -16.53 3.01
C ASP A 4 0.77 -15.19 2.93
N VAL A 5 0.58 -14.57 4.09
CA VAL A 5 -0.22 -13.35 4.28
C VAL A 5 0.20 -12.21 3.32
N PRO A 6 1.49 -11.95 3.07
CA PRO A 6 1.92 -11.02 2.03
C PRO A 6 1.36 -11.34 0.63
N ASP A 7 1.37 -12.60 0.22
CA ASP A 7 0.86 -13.00 -1.10
C ASP A 7 -0.65 -12.83 -1.20
N ASP A 8 -1.39 -13.09 -0.12
CA ASP A 8 -2.84 -12.85 -0.06
C ASP A 8 -3.18 -11.36 -0.14
N ILE A 9 -2.47 -10.50 0.59
CA ILE A 9 -2.62 -9.04 0.50
C ILE A 9 -2.38 -8.60 -0.95
N ARG A 10 -1.30 -9.07 -1.58
CA ARG A 10 -1.01 -8.72 -2.98
C ARG A 10 -2.10 -9.20 -3.92
N ALA A 11 -2.57 -10.43 -3.78
CA ALA A 11 -3.64 -10.99 -4.60
C ALA A 11 -4.94 -10.18 -4.46
N ASN A 12 -5.27 -9.76 -3.24
CA ASN A 12 -6.42 -8.90 -2.95
C ASN A 12 -6.27 -7.54 -3.63
N LEU A 13 -5.14 -6.84 -3.45
CA LEU A 13 -4.91 -5.52 -4.06
C LEU A 13 -5.01 -5.58 -5.60
N ILE A 14 -4.39 -6.58 -6.21
CA ILE A 14 -4.43 -6.82 -7.67
C ILE A 14 -5.86 -7.07 -8.15
N THR A 15 -6.59 -7.92 -7.42
CA THR A 15 -7.96 -8.31 -7.78
C THR A 15 -8.91 -7.13 -7.63
N CYS A 16 -8.87 -6.43 -6.49
CA CYS A 16 -9.67 -5.24 -6.25
C CYS A 16 -9.41 -4.17 -7.31
N ARG A 17 -8.15 -3.85 -7.61
CA ARG A 17 -7.82 -2.90 -8.69
C ARG A 17 -8.45 -3.30 -10.02
N ASN A 18 -8.39 -4.58 -10.40
CA ASN A 18 -8.92 -5.05 -11.68
C ASN A 18 -10.46 -5.00 -11.71
N LEU A 19 -11.12 -5.27 -10.58
CA LEU A 19 -12.58 -5.19 -10.47
C LEU A 19 -13.05 -3.73 -10.49
N VAL A 20 -12.44 -2.87 -9.68
CA VAL A 20 -12.79 -1.45 -9.59
C VAL A 20 -12.53 -0.73 -10.92
N SER A 21 -11.38 -0.98 -11.57
CA SER A 21 -11.09 -0.37 -12.88
C SER A 21 -12.02 -0.84 -14.01
N ALA A 22 -12.66 -2.01 -13.85
CA ALA A 22 -13.71 -2.49 -14.73
C ALA A 22 -15.12 -1.97 -14.35
N GLY A 23 -15.22 -1.05 -13.38
CA GLY A 23 -16.49 -0.52 -12.86
C GLY A 23 -17.32 -1.55 -12.10
N LYS A 24 -16.69 -2.61 -11.56
CA LYS A 24 -17.39 -3.67 -10.84
C LYS A 24 -17.46 -3.36 -9.35
N HIS A 25 -18.68 -3.23 -8.86
CA HIS A 25 -19.00 -2.96 -7.47
C HIS A 25 -19.58 -4.22 -6.80
N THR A 26 -18.71 -5.09 -6.29
CA THR A 26 -19.11 -6.32 -5.59
C THR A 26 -18.71 -6.29 -4.11
N ALA A 27 -19.49 -6.94 -3.25
CA ALA A 27 -19.15 -7.09 -1.83
C ALA A 27 -17.74 -7.68 -1.63
N ASP A 28 -17.31 -8.55 -2.55
CA ASP A 28 -15.99 -9.17 -2.55
C ASP A 28 -14.84 -8.15 -2.56
N VAL A 29 -14.99 -7.00 -3.25
CA VAL A 29 -13.95 -5.94 -3.27
C VAL A 29 -13.79 -5.37 -1.87
N ARG A 30 -14.90 -4.98 -1.24
CA ARG A 30 -14.89 -4.41 0.11
C ARG A 30 -14.36 -5.40 1.14
N GLU A 31 -14.79 -6.65 1.07
CA GLU A 31 -14.32 -7.71 1.96
C GLU A 31 -12.82 -7.96 1.80
N ALA A 32 -12.31 -8.01 0.58
CA ALA A 32 -10.89 -8.20 0.31
C ALA A 32 -10.02 -7.02 0.78
N LEU A 33 -10.49 -5.78 0.62
CA LEU A 33 -9.79 -4.59 1.14
C LEU A 33 -9.79 -4.58 2.68
N ALA A 34 -10.91 -4.90 3.32
CA ALA A 34 -11.01 -4.99 4.77
C ALA A 34 -10.11 -6.11 5.35
N ALA A 35 -10.11 -7.28 4.74
CA ALA A 35 -9.22 -8.38 5.14
C ALA A 35 -7.74 -7.99 5.00
N SER A 36 -7.40 -7.23 3.95
CA SER A 36 -6.03 -6.74 3.75
C SER A 36 -5.62 -5.72 4.82
N LEU A 37 -6.54 -4.85 5.27
CA LEU A 37 -6.33 -3.93 6.39
C LEU A 37 -6.05 -4.67 7.70
N GLU A 38 -6.84 -5.70 8.01
CA GLU A 38 -6.65 -6.51 9.22
C GLU A 38 -5.30 -7.26 9.22
N ALA A 39 -4.79 -7.59 8.03
CA ALA A 39 -3.56 -8.33 7.86
C ALA A 39 -2.28 -7.46 7.85
N LEU A 40 -2.39 -6.12 7.80
CA LEU A 40 -1.23 -5.21 7.74
C LEU A 40 -0.17 -5.41 8.85
N PRO A 41 -0.51 -5.77 10.10
CA PRO A 41 0.50 -6.04 11.13
C PRO A 41 1.48 -7.17 10.77
N MET A 42 1.12 -8.03 9.82
CA MET A 42 1.95 -9.14 9.33
C MET A 42 2.98 -8.72 8.27
N ILE A 43 2.91 -7.47 7.77
CA ILE A 43 3.89 -6.94 6.82
C ILE A 43 5.20 -6.63 7.55
N GLU A 44 6.27 -7.28 7.12
CA GLU A 44 7.60 -7.16 7.73
C GLU A 44 8.26 -5.82 7.39
N VAL A 45 8.05 -5.34 6.16
CA VAL A 45 8.66 -4.13 5.59
C VAL A 45 7.99 -2.87 6.19
N PRO A 46 8.66 -2.12 7.09
CA PRO A 46 8.01 -1.07 7.86
C PRO A 46 7.47 0.08 6.99
N MET A 47 8.23 0.48 5.97
CA MET A 47 7.84 1.53 5.03
C MET A 47 6.54 1.15 4.30
N THR A 48 6.49 -0.05 3.71
CA THR A 48 5.32 -0.55 2.99
C THR A 48 4.10 -0.65 3.89
N ARG A 49 4.29 -1.15 5.12
CA ARG A 49 3.21 -1.21 6.11
C ARG A 49 2.63 0.18 6.38
N SER A 50 3.48 1.19 6.62
CA SER A 50 3.00 2.56 6.86
C SER A 50 2.28 3.16 5.65
N LEU A 51 2.75 2.89 4.43
CA LEU A 51 2.04 3.32 3.22
C LEU A 51 0.67 2.66 3.09
N LEU A 52 0.57 1.35 3.35
CA LEU A 52 -0.70 0.63 3.33
C LEU A 52 -1.65 1.12 4.43
N GLU A 53 -1.16 1.38 5.65
CA GLU A 53 -1.96 1.90 6.76
C GLU A 53 -2.60 3.26 6.45
N ILE A 54 -1.92 4.10 5.65
CA ILE A 54 -2.42 5.43 5.25
C ILE A 54 -3.40 5.31 4.07
N TRP A 55 -3.01 4.61 3.00
CA TRP A 55 -3.70 4.71 1.72
C TRP A 55 -4.72 3.61 1.48
N LEU A 56 -4.61 2.44 2.11
CA LEU A 56 -5.60 1.38 1.94
C LEU A 56 -7.00 1.78 2.49
N PRO A 57 -7.12 2.50 3.62
CA PRO A 57 -8.39 3.08 4.05
C PRO A 57 -8.97 4.08 3.04
N GLU A 58 -8.12 4.92 2.44
CA GLU A 58 -8.55 5.89 1.41
C GLU A 58 -9.06 5.19 0.14
N ALA A 59 -8.40 4.10 -0.29
CA ALA A 59 -8.89 3.28 -1.40
C ALA A 59 -10.28 2.68 -1.10
N LEU A 60 -10.51 2.23 0.13
CA LEU A 60 -11.79 1.70 0.56
C LEU A 60 -12.87 2.81 0.63
N ALA A 61 -12.53 3.99 1.14
CA ALA A 61 -13.45 5.12 1.20
C ALA A 61 -13.83 5.64 -0.20
N ALA A 62 -12.86 5.70 -1.12
CA ALA A 62 -13.08 6.05 -2.52
C ALA A 62 -13.99 5.01 -3.20
N TYR A 63 -13.75 3.72 -2.96
CA TYR A 63 -14.61 2.65 -3.45
C TYR A 63 -16.05 2.76 -2.94
N ASP A 64 -16.22 2.92 -1.61
CA ASP A 64 -17.54 3.06 -0.98
C ASP A 64 -18.29 4.31 -1.46
N SER A 65 -17.56 5.33 -1.92
CA SER A 65 -18.11 6.57 -2.51
C SER A 65 -18.31 6.49 -4.03
N HIS A 66 -18.09 5.33 -4.65
CA HIS A 66 -18.11 5.12 -6.10
C HIS A 66 -17.14 6.03 -6.88
N ASN A 67 -16.03 6.46 -6.27
CA ASN A 67 -14.94 7.14 -6.96
C ASN A 67 -13.94 6.11 -7.51
N ASP A 68 -14.34 5.41 -8.57
CA ASP A 68 -13.58 4.29 -9.15
C ASP A 68 -12.20 4.70 -9.65
N MET A 69 -12.06 5.93 -10.11
CA MET A 69 -10.79 6.49 -10.59
C MET A 69 -9.79 6.62 -9.44
N GLU A 70 -10.20 7.26 -8.34
CA GLU A 70 -9.35 7.43 -7.16
C GLU A 70 -9.00 6.09 -6.52
N ALA A 71 -10.00 5.21 -6.31
CA ALA A 71 -9.79 3.88 -5.77
C ALA A 71 -8.82 3.07 -6.65
N THR A 72 -8.98 3.10 -7.97
CA THR A 72 -8.06 2.43 -8.90
C THR A 72 -6.64 2.99 -8.80
N THR A 73 -6.48 4.31 -8.76
CA THR A 73 -5.18 4.96 -8.66
C THR A 73 -4.44 4.54 -7.39
N ILE A 74 -5.12 4.55 -6.24
CA ILE A 74 -4.53 4.13 -4.97
C ILE A 74 -4.15 2.65 -5.00
N LEU A 75 -5.05 1.77 -5.45
CA LEU A 75 -4.77 0.34 -5.54
C LEU A 75 -3.64 0.04 -6.55
N ASN A 76 -3.53 0.84 -7.62
CA ASN A 76 -2.45 0.75 -8.58
C ASN A 76 -1.10 1.12 -7.96
N PHE A 77 -1.05 2.10 -7.07
CA PHE A 77 0.17 2.41 -6.33
C PHE A 77 0.52 1.30 -5.31
N LEU A 78 -0.46 0.87 -4.51
CA LEU A 78 -0.22 -0.04 -3.39
C LEU A 78 0.23 -1.44 -3.80
N HIS A 79 -0.28 -1.99 -4.91
CA HIS A 79 0.05 -3.37 -5.29
C HIS A 79 1.50 -3.55 -5.78
N ASN A 80 2.22 -2.46 -6.07
CA ASN A 80 3.63 -2.47 -6.48
C ASN A 80 4.61 -2.44 -5.30
N LEU A 81 4.12 -2.20 -4.08
CA LEU A 81 5.00 -2.10 -2.91
C LEU A 81 5.55 -3.47 -2.49
N PRO A 82 6.82 -3.55 -2.05
CA PRO A 82 7.40 -4.78 -1.55
C PRO A 82 6.81 -5.12 -0.17
N LEU A 83 6.16 -6.26 -0.05
CA LEU A 83 5.50 -6.72 1.17
C LEU A 83 6.43 -7.55 2.08
N THR A 84 7.55 -8.03 1.52
CA THR A 84 8.55 -8.85 2.22
C THR A 84 9.96 -8.33 1.99
N GLU A 85 10.88 -8.64 2.91
CA GLU A 85 12.29 -8.27 2.78
C GLU A 85 12.95 -8.83 1.50
N SER A 86 12.56 -10.04 1.09
CA SER A 86 13.06 -10.64 -0.15
C SER A 86 12.64 -9.86 -1.40
N GLN A 87 11.42 -9.29 -1.38
CA GLN A 87 10.95 -8.43 -2.46
C GLN A 87 11.70 -7.10 -2.47
N VAL A 88 12.04 -6.53 -1.31
CA VAL A 88 12.85 -5.30 -1.22
C VAL A 88 14.19 -5.45 -1.94
N GLN A 89 14.86 -6.61 -1.82
CA GLN A 89 16.18 -6.85 -2.44
C GLN A 89 16.17 -6.80 -3.97
N VAL A 90 15.02 -7.09 -4.59
CA VAL A 90 14.86 -7.09 -6.06
C VAL A 90 14.02 -5.93 -6.55
N TRP A 91 13.53 -5.09 -5.64
CA TRP A 91 12.69 -3.94 -5.95
C TRP A 91 13.53 -2.78 -6.44
N ASN A 92 13.07 -2.11 -7.51
CA ASN A 92 13.78 -0.97 -8.08
C ASN A 92 13.44 0.30 -7.30
N HIS A 93 14.13 0.50 -6.18
CA HIS A 93 13.91 1.63 -5.28
C HIS A 93 14.07 2.99 -5.99
N SER A 94 15.06 3.12 -6.87
CA SER A 94 15.27 4.36 -7.64
C SER A 94 14.12 4.66 -8.59
N TYR A 95 13.59 3.64 -9.28
CA TYR A 95 12.41 3.81 -10.14
C TYR A 95 11.18 4.22 -9.33
N PHE A 96 10.93 3.58 -8.19
CA PHE A 96 9.81 3.95 -7.33
C PHE A 96 9.88 5.42 -6.90
N LEU A 97 11.02 5.86 -6.36
CA LEU A 97 11.18 7.22 -5.87
C LEU A 97 11.14 8.30 -6.96
N THR A 98 11.57 7.97 -8.19
CA THR A 98 11.69 8.96 -9.28
C THR A 98 10.55 8.94 -10.28
N VAL A 99 9.75 7.86 -10.32
CA VAL A 99 8.66 7.67 -11.29
C VAL A 99 7.34 7.36 -10.58
N GLU A 100 7.21 6.20 -9.96
CA GLU A 100 5.90 5.71 -9.46
C GLU A 100 5.32 6.61 -8.37
N LEU A 101 6.15 7.01 -7.40
CA LEU A 101 5.70 7.85 -6.30
C LEU A 101 5.37 9.27 -6.77
N PRO A 102 6.22 9.99 -7.53
CA PRO A 102 5.84 11.29 -8.08
C PRO A 102 4.57 11.25 -8.94
N GLU A 103 4.40 10.23 -9.79
CA GLU A 103 3.18 10.07 -10.60
C GLU A 103 1.95 9.86 -9.71
N PHE A 104 2.06 9.00 -8.69
CA PHE A 104 0.99 8.79 -7.73
C PHE A 104 0.62 10.08 -7.00
N LEU A 105 1.60 10.81 -6.45
CA LEU A 105 1.33 12.06 -5.74
C LEU A 105 0.77 13.16 -6.65
N GLY A 106 1.24 13.22 -7.89
CA GLY A 106 0.72 14.12 -8.91
C GLY A 106 -0.78 13.90 -9.20
N SER A 107 -1.28 12.67 -9.05
CA SER A 107 -2.71 12.38 -9.23
C SER A 107 -3.61 12.98 -8.13
N PHE A 108 -3.02 13.39 -7.00
CA PHE A 108 -3.69 14.06 -5.89
C PHE A 108 -3.28 15.54 -5.77
N GLU A 109 -2.63 16.10 -6.80
CA GLU A 109 -2.09 17.47 -6.79
C GLU A 109 -1.10 17.73 -5.62
N ILE A 110 -0.41 16.68 -5.15
CA ILE A 110 0.59 16.77 -4.09
C ILE A 110 1.94 17.07 -4.76
N GLU A 111 2.31 18.35 -4.82
CA GLU A 111 3.49 18.83 -5.57
C GLU A 111 4.84 18.47 -4.94
N HIS A 112 4.87 18.11 -3.64
CA HIS A 112 6.11 17.83 -2.92
C HIS A 112 6.25 16.33 -2.68
N ALA A 113 6.96 15.64 -3.59
CA ALA A 113 7.33 14.25 -3.36
C ALA A 113 8.15 14.14 -2.05
N PRO A 114 7.81 13.22 -1.14
CA PRO A 114 8.59 12.97 0.05
C PRO A 114 10.02 12.64 -0.34
N THR A 115 10.99 13.33 0.26
CA THR A 115 12.42 13.09 -0.01
C THR A 115 12.81 11.68 0.43
N GLU A 116 13.89 11.13 -0.14
CA GLU A 116 14.49 9.88 0.32
C GLU A 116 14.77 9.91 1.84
N GLU A 117 15.11 11.10 2.37
CA GLU A 117 15.25 11.37 3.79
C GLU A 117 13.93 11.22 4.57
N LEU A 118 12.79 11.62 4.01
CA LEU A 118 11.47 11.42 4.63
C LEU A 118 11.07 9.94 4.65
N PHE A 119 11.34 9.19 3.57
CA PHE A 119 11.12 7.73 3.55
C PHE A 119 12.02 6.99 4.53
N ASN A 120 13.29 7.36 4.58
CA ASN A 120 14.23 6.83 5.56
C ASN A 120 13.81 7.21 6.98
N THR A 121 13.29 8.42 7.20
CA THR A 121 12.78 8.87 8.51
C THR A 121 11.52 8.09 8.90
N LEU A 122 10.59 7.83 7.99
CA LEU A 122 9.41 6.98 8.25
C LEU A 122 9.82 5.54 8.56
N GLY A 123 10.81 5.00 7.83
CA GLY A 123 11.42 3.70 8.13
C GLY A 123 12.10 3.67 9.50
N PHE A 124 12.84 4.72 9.87
CA PHE A 124 13.51 4.87 11.16
C PHE A 124 12.53 5.08 12.33
N VAL A 125 11.44 5.82 12.14
CA VAL A 125 10.39 6.01 13.15
C VAL A 125 9.64 4.71 13.37
N ALA A 126 9.31 3.98 12.30
CA ALA A 126 8.68 2.66 12.39
C ALA A 126 9.60 1.60 13.03
N ALA A 127 10.92 1.71 12.87
CA ALA A 127 11.91 0.86 13.54
C ALA A 127 12.16 1.29 15.02
N GLY A 128 12.21 2.60 15.29
CA GLY A 128 12.40 3.17 16.63
C GLY A 128 11.24 2.92 17.58
N CYS A 129 9.99 2.91 17.07
CA CYS A 129 8.81 2.53 17.87
C CYS A 129 8.86 1.07 18.37
N ARG A 130 9.60 0.17 17.70
CA ARG A 130 9.77 -1.23 18.17
C ARG A 130 10.75 -1.32 19.35
N LEU A 131 11.74 -0.42 19.45
CA LEU A 131 12.72 -0.41 20.54
C LEU A 131 12.15 0.14 21.86
N HIS A 132 11.08 0.94 21.81
CA HIS A 132 10.43 1.48 23.01
C HIS A 132 9.20 0.71 23.49
N CYS A 133 8.74 -0.31 22.74
CA CYS A 133 7.66 -1.22 23.18
C CYS A 133 8.16 -2.59 23.69
N GLN A 134 9.48 -2.79 23.82
CA GLN A 134 10.09 -3.98 24.41
C GLN A 134 10.72 -3.75 25.79
N GLN A 135 10.27 -2.73 26.53
CA GLN A 135 10.63 -2.51 27.94
C GLN A 135 9.45 -2.76 28.88
#